data_AF-A0A3M9ZDP5-F1
#
_entry.id   AF-A0A3M9ZDP5-F1
#
_cell.length_a   1.000
_cell.length_b   1.000
_cell.length_c   1.000
_cell.angle_alpha   90.00
_cell.angle_beta   90.00
_cell.angle_gamma   90.00
#
_symmetry.space_group_name_H-M   'P 1'
#
loop_
_entity.id
_entity.type
_entity.pdbx_description
1 polymer ?
#
loop_
_entity_poly.entity_id
_entity_poly.type
_entity_poly.pdbx_seq_one_letter_code
_entity_poly.pdbx_strand_id
1 'polypeptide(L)'
;MHTVALRLKPQQDLRAELDQFVCQQGWEAACVVTCVGSLTEARLRLAGQSEAAVYTGKFEIVSLTGVMSKHGSHYHIALADRSGQVWGGHLLTGCLIYTTAEIVIGVLPHLCFQREYDAATGFKELRIDTIE
;
A
#
# COMPACT_ATOMS: atom_id res chain seq x y z
N MET A 1 -11.70 -11.92 11.19
CA MET A 1 -11.36 -10.69 10.46
C MET A 1 -12.44 -9.66 10.74
N HIS A 2 -12.07 -8.40 10.98
CA HIS A 2 -13.00 -7.28 10.98
C HIS A 2 -12.51 -6.20 10.02
N THR A 3 -13.39 -5.32 9.58
CA THR A 3 -13.08 -4.31 8.55
C THR A 3 -13.11 -2.90 9.11
N VAL A 4 -12.19 -2.06 8.64
CA VAL A 4 -12.15 -0.63 8.93
C VAL A 4 -12.09 0.12 7.61
N ALA A 5 -12.85 1.21 7.50
CA ALA A 5 -12.85 2.08 6.34
C ALA A 5 -12.23 3.44 6.67
N LEU A 6 -11.43 3.98 5.76
CA LEU A 6 -10.91 5.34 5.84
C LEU A 6 -10.96 6.03 4.48
N ARG A 7 -10.87 7.36 4.51
CA ARG A 7 -10.78 8.19 3.31
C ARG A 7 -9.60 9.14 3.42
N LEU A 8 -8.65 9.03 2.50
CA LEU A 8 -7.59 10.02 2.33
C LEU A 8 -8.07 11.19 1.45
N LYS A 9 -7.52 12.36 1.72
CA LYS A 9 -7.84 13.66 1.14
C LYS A 9 -6.73 14.10 0.18
N PRO A 10 -7.00 15.09 -0.69
CA PRO A 10 -5.99 15.64 -1.60
C PRO A 10 -4.68 15.96 -0.89
N GLN A 11 -3.56 15.73 -1.58
CA GLN A 11 -2.18 15.97 -1.12
C GLN A 11 -1.66 15.07 0.01
N GLN A 12 -2.50 14.22 0.60
CA GLN A 12 -2.00 13.19 1.50
C GLN A 12 -1.21 12.13 0.71
N ASP A 13 -0.20 11.53 1.34
CA ASP A 13 0.59 10.44 0.76
C ASP A 13 -0.06 9.09 1.07
N LEU A 14 -0.46 8.35 0.03
CA LEU A 14 -1.18 7.10 0.16
C LEU A 14 -0.45 6.09 1.06
N ARG A 15 0.86 5.90 0.87
CA ARG A 15 1.62 4.90 1.62
C ARG A 15 1.89 5.38 3.03
N ALA A 16 2.33 6.64 3.19
CA ALA A 16 2.69 7.16 4.50
C ALA A 16 1.48 7.19 5.45
N GLU A 17 0.30 7.57 4.96
CA GLU A 17 -0.92 7.58 5.76
C GLU A 17 -1.38 6.18 6.14
N LEU A 18 -1.29 5.20 5.23
CA LEU A 18 -1.62 3.81 5.56
C LEU A 18 -0.68 3.24 6.61
N ASP A 19 0.63 3.42 6.43
CA ASP A 19 1.64 2.94 7.38
C ASP A 19 1.48 3.62 8.74
N GLN A 20 1.23 4.94 8.77
CA GLN A 20 0.95 5.68 10.00
C GLN A 20 -0.33 5.19 10.68
N PHE A 21 -1.41 4.99 9.93
CA PHE A 21 -2.69 4.53 10.49
C PHE A 21 -2.55 3.16 11.14
N VAL A 22 -1.89 2.21 10.47
CA VAL A 22 -1.64 0.86 11.00
C VAL A 22 -0.80 0.90 12.27
N CYS A 23 0.25 1.73 12.29
CA CYS A 23 1.08 1.95 13.48
C CYS A 23 0.29 2.56 14.64
N GLN A 24 -0.55 3.56 14.38
CA GLN A 24 -1.39 4.22 15.40
C GLN A 24 -2.42 3.26 16.01
N GLN A 25 -3.01 2.39 15.18
CA GLN A 25 -3.95 1.37 15.66
C GLN A 25 -3.24 0.18 16.33
N GLY A 26 -1.91 0.07 16.20
CA GLY A 26 -1.12 -1.02 16.76
C GLY A 26 -1.41 -2.39 16.13
N TRP A 27 -1.87 -2.43 14.87
CA TRP A 27 -2.25 -3.69 14.23
C TRP A 27 -1.05 -4.57 13.90
N GLU A 28 -1.14 -5.84 14.30
CA GLU A 28 -0.12 -6.86 14.07
C GLU A 28 -0.22 -7.49 12.67
N ALA A 29 -1.42 -7.52 12.08
CA ALA A 29 -1.64 -8.02 10.73
C ALA A 29 -2.93 -7.43 10.12
N ALA A 30 -2.80 -6.89 8.91
CA ALA A 30 -3.91 -6.39 8.12
C ALA A 30 -3.64 -6.52 6.61
N CYS A 31 -4.70 -6.48 5.81
CA CYS A 31 -4.64 -6.49 4.35
C CYS A 31 -5.53 -5.39 3.74
N VAL A 32 -5.17 -4.92 2.55
CA VAL A 32 -6.06 -4.05 1.77
C VAL A 32 -7.16 -4.94 1.19
N VAL A 33 -8.42 -4.62 1.50
CA VAL A 33 -9.58 -5.27 0.90
C VAL A 33 -9.94 -4.58 -0.42
N THR A 34 -9.96 -3.25 -0.42
CA THR A 34 -10.14 -2.45 -1.63
C THR A 34 -9.60 -1.03 -1.45
N CYS A 35 -9.29 -0.39 -2.57
CA CYS A 35 -9.02 1.04 -2.67
C CYS A 35 -9.54 1.56 -4.00
N VAL A 36 -10.34 2.63 -3.96
CA VAL A 36 -10.77 3.39 -5.13
C VAL A 36 -10.38 4.85 -4.91
N GLY A 37 -9.78 5.49 -5.90
CA GLY A 37 -9.33 6.86 -5.71
C GLY A 37 -8.52 7.38 -6.88
N SER A 38 -7.80 8.47 -6.66
CA SER A 38 -6.95 9.06 -7.67
C SER A 38 -5.67 9.67 -7.10
N LEU A 39 -4.63 9.71 -7.93
CA LEU A 39 -3.32 10.30 -7.60
C LEU A 39 -2.98 11.46 -8.54
N THR A 40 -2.25 12.45 -8.02
CA THR A 40 -1.61 13.52 -8.81
C THR A 40 -0.12 13.26 -9.04
N GLU A 41 0.47 12.44 -8.19
CA GLU A 41 1.86 11.97 -8.26
C GLU A 41 1.87 10.49 -7.92
N ALA A 42 2.61 9.69 -8.68
CA ALA A 42 2.83 8.29 -8.41
C ALA A 42 4.32 8.00 -8.45
N ARG A 43 4.82 7.34 -7.41
CA ARG A 43 6.22 6.92 -7.28
C ARG A 43 6.27 5.42 -7.07
N LEU A 44 6.64 4.70 -8.13
CA LEU A 44 6.60 3.23 -8.14
C LEU A 44 7.99 2.65 -8.41
N ARG A 45 8.31 1.53 -7.76
CA ARG A 45 9.44 0.69 -8.19
C ARG A 45 8.90 -0.39 -9.12
N LEU A 46 9.41 -0.41 -10.36
CA LEU A 46 8.99 -1.37 -11.38
C LEU A 46 9.71 -2.71 -11.22
N ALA A 47 9.18 -3.75 -11.88
CA ALA A 47 9.74 -5.10 -11.81
C ALA A 47 11.22 -5.12 -12.24
N GLY A 48 12.08 -5.68 -11.37
CA GLY A 48 13.52 -5.78 -11.60
C GLY A 48 14.29 -4.46 -11.52
N GLN A 49 13.64 -3.35 -11.17
CA GLN A 49 14.29 -2.05 -11.05
C GLN A 49 14.63 -1.74 -9.59
N SER A 50 15.80 -1.16 -9.36
CA SER A 50 16.20 -0.63 -8.05
C SER A 50 15.66 0.78 -7.82
N GLU A 51 15.60 1.59 -8.89
CA GLU A 51 15.19 2.99 -8.85
C GLU A 51 13.66 3.17 -8.89
N ALA A 52 13.22 4.30 -8.35
CA ALA A 52 11.83 4.70 -8.38
C ALA A 52 11.53 5.44 -9.70
N ALA A 53 10.53 4.97 -10.43
CA ALA A 53 9.92 5.74 -11.50
C ALA A 53 8.90 6.72 -10.90
N VAL A 54 9.00 7.99 -11.30
CA VAL A 54 8.14 9.08 -10.83
C VAL A 54 7.26 9.54 -11.99
N TYR A 55 5.96 9.64 -11.72
CA TYR A 55 4.95 10.02 -12.70
C TYR A 55 4.10 11.14 -12.13
N THR A 56 3.98 12.23 -12.88
CA THR A 56 3.11 13.36 -12.54
C THR A 56 1.99 13.46 -13.56
N GLY A 57 0.76 13.58 -13.09
CA GLY A 57 -0.43 13.54 -13.94
C GLY A 57 -1.66 13.23 -13.12
N LYS A 58 -2.80 12.98 -13.77
CA LYS A 58 -4.00 12.50 -13.08
C LYS A 58 -4.16 11.02 -13.36
N PHE A 59 -4.22 10.22 -12.31
CA PHE A 59 -4.32 8.77 -12.41
C PHE A 59 -5.47 8.27 -11.54
N GLU A 60 -6.25 7.32 -12.05
CA GLU A 60 -7.23 6.58 -11.25
C GLU A 60 -6.54 5.38 -10.60
N ILE A 61 -6.76 5.17 -9.31
CA ILE A 61 -6.38 3.95 -8.58
C ILE A 61 -7.42 2.89 -8.92
N VAL A 62 -7.04 1.94 -9.77
CA VAL A 62 -7.93 0.86 -10.21
C VAL A 62 -7.69 -0.43 -9.41
N SER A 63 -6.57 -0.52 -8.69
CA SER A 63 -6.32 -1.58 -7.70
C SER A 63 -5.22 -1.14 -6.74
N LEU A 64 -5.40 -1.43 -5.45
CA LEU A 64 -4.35 -1.44 -4.44
C LEU A 64 -4.41 -2.79 -3.74
N THR A 65 -3.30 -3.51 -3.73
CA THR A 65 -3.17 -4.77 -3.00
C THR A 65 -2.01 -4.67 -2.03
N GLY A 66 -2.12 -5.32 -0.89
CA GLY A 66 -1.00 -5.38 0.04
C GLY A 66 -1.36 -5.90 1.40
N VAL A 67 -0.30 -6.20 2.15
CA VAL A 67 -0.34 -6.61 3.55
C VAL A 67 0.49 -5.65 4.38
N MET A 68 0.02 -5.38 5.58
CA MET A 68 0.59 -4.37 6.46
C MET A 68 0.50 -4.80 7.92
N SER A 69 1.47 -4.33 8.69
CA SER A 69 1.46 -4.37 10.14
C SER A 69 2.27 -3.19 10.66
N LYS A 70 2.24 -2.98 11.98
CA LYS A 70 3.13 -2.02 12.63
C LYS A 70 4.62 -2.32 12.43
N HIS A 71 4.97 -3.52 11.96
CA HIS A 71 6.35 -3.95 11.69
C HIS A 71 6.78 -3.73 10.23
N GLY A 72 5.84 -3.34 9.36
CA GLY A 72 6.13 -2.99 7.97
C GLY A 72 5.03 -3.40 7.00
N SER A 73 5.10 -2.86 5.81
CA SER A 73 4.07 -3.01 4.78
C SER A 73 4.67 -3.36 3.42
N HIS A 74 3.81 -3.92 2.56
CA HIS A 74 4.13 -4.21 1.17
C HIS A 74 2.87 -4.04 0.34
N TYR A 75 2.85 -2.99 -0.49
CA TYR A 75 1.74 -2.70 -1.38
C TYR A 75 2.18 -2.69 -2.84
N HIS A 76 1.34 -3.25 -3.71
CA HIS A 76 1.37 -3.04 -5.14
C HIS A 76 0.13 -2.25 -5.57
N ILE A 77 0.28 -1.44 -6.60
CA ILE A 77 -0.80 -0.59 -7.12
C ILE A 77 -0.87 -0.70 -8.64
N ALA A 78 -2.09 -0.62 -9.18
CA ALA A 78 -2.35 -0.41 -10.59
C ALA A 78 -3.08 0.93 -10.77
N LEU A 79 -2.62 1.70 -11.76
CA LEU A 79 -3.06 3.04 -12.07
C LEU A 79 -3.52 3.11 -13.53
N ALA A 80 -4.63 3.79 -13.79
CA ALA A 80 -5.10 4.10 -15.13
C ALA A 80 -4.90 5.58 -15.43
N ASP A 81 -4.38 5.89 -16.62
CA ASP A 81 -4.26 7.28 -17.09
C ASP A 81 -5.52 7.77 -17.84
N ARG A 82 -5.48 9.00 -18.35
CA ARG A 82 -6.58 9.62 -19.11
C ARG A 82 -7.02 8.84 -20.37
N SER A 83 -6.17 7.96 -20.89
CA SER A 83 -6.46 7.13 -22.06
C SER A 83 -7.03 5.76 -21.68
N GLY A 84 -7.08 5.45 -20.37
CA GLY A 84 -7.43 4.14 -19.85
C GLY A 84 -6.26 3.15 -19.87
N GLN A 85 -5.05 3.58 -20.20
CA GLN A 85 -3.87 2.71 -20.14
C GLN A 85 -3.54 2.40 -18.69
N VAL A 86 -3.48 1.11 -18.37
CA VAL A 86 -3.16 0.62 -17.02
C VAL A 86 -1.70 0.21 -16.91
N TRP A 87 -1.04 0.68 -15.87
CA TRP A 87 0.31 0.29 -15.48
C TRP A 87 0.40 0.22 -13.96
N GLY A 88 1.45 -0.40 -13.43
CA GLY A 88 1.54 -0.63 -11.99
C GLY A 88 2.92 -1.07 -11.54
N GLY A 89 3.08 -1.18 -10.22
CA GLY A 89 4.35 -1.53 -9.60
C GLY A 89 4.28 -1.54 -8.08
N HIS A 90 5.44 -1.64 -7.45
CA HIS A 90 5.57 -1.56 -6.00
C HIS A 90 5.40 -0.11 -5.54
N LEU A 91 4.44 0.13 -4.65
CA LEU A 91 4.10 1.46 -4.15
C LEU A 91 5.19 1.98 -3.22
N LEU A 92 5.72 3.17 -3.50
CA LEU A 92 6.62 3.90 -2.61
C LEU A 92 5.91 5.12 -2.01
N THR A 93 6.55 5.76 -1.03
CA THR A 93 6.17 7.12 -0.61
C THR A 93 6.45 8.11 -1.75
N GLY A 94 5.67 9.19 -1.79
CA GLY A 94 5.55 10.15 -2.89
C GLY A 94 4.30 9.94 -3.75
N CYS A 95 3.36 9.09 -3.33
CA CYS A 95 2.11 8.85 -4.08
C CYS A 95 0.99 9.76 -3.53
N LEU A 96 0.83 10.94 -4.11
CA LEU A 96 -0.05 11.99 -3.59
C LEU A 96 -1.48 11.87 -4.11
N ILE A 97 -2.46 11.87 -3.19
CA ILE A 97 -3.88 11.83 -3.55
C ILE A 97 -4.28 13.06 -4.37
N TYR A 98 -5.01 12.85 -5.47
CA TYR A 98 -5.59 13.92 -6.26
C TYR A 98 -6.93 14.39 -5.69
N THR A 99 -7.97 13.54 -5.69
CA THR A 99 -9.31 13.90 -5.16
C THR A 99 -9.68 13.15 -3.88
N THR A 100 -9.47 11.85 -3.86
CA THR A 100 -9.86 10.95 -2.76
C THR A 100 -9.10 9.63 -2.89
N ALA A 101 -8.93 8.93 -1.78
CA ALA A 101 -8.73 7.48 -1.79
C ALA A 101 -9.61 6.86 -0.70
N GLU A 102 -10.53 5.99 -1.11
CA GLU A 102 -11.52 5.31 -0.29
C GLU A 102 -11.07 3.88 -0.08
N ILE A 103 -10.66 3.57 1.15
CA ILE A 103 -9.90 2.35 1.45
C ILE A 103 -10.67 1.54 2.48
N VAL A 104 -10.77 0.23 2.24
CA VAL A 104 -11.22 -0.74 3.24
C VAL A 104 -10.04 -1.64 3.59
N ILE A 105 -9.78 -1.76 4.90
CA ILE A 105 -8.73 -2.59 5.47
C ILE A 105 -9.38 -3.76 6.21
N GLY A 106 -8.86 -4.97 6.00
CA GLY A 106 -9.22 -6.17 6.74
C GLY A 106 -8.17 -6.44 7.82
N VAL A 107 -8.57 -6.39 9.09
CA VAL A 107 -7.70 -6.64 10.25
C VAL A 107 -7.79 -8.11 10.66
N LEU A 108 -6.63 -8.73 10.90
CA LEU A 108 -6.45 -10.16 11.12
C LEU A 108 -5.96 -10.40 12.56
N PRO A 109 -6.86 -10.45 13.56
CA PRO A 109 -6.48 -10.35 14.98
C PRO A 109 -5.66 -11.53 15.54
N HIS A 110 -5.68 -12.68 14.87
CA HIS A 110 -4.96 -13.89 15.33
C HIS A 110 -3.62 -14.09 14.63
N LEU A 111 -3.18 -13.12 13.83
CA LEU A 111 -1.94 -13.18 13.06
C LEU A 111 -1.02 -12.03 13.43
N CYS A 112 0.27 -12.27 13.31
CA CYS A 112 1.32 -11.26 13.37
C CYS A 112 2.15 -11.34 12.08
N PHE A 113 2.21 -10.22 11.35
CA PHE A 113 3.07 -10.09 10.18
C PHE A 113 4.37 -9.39 10.58
N GLN A 114 5.47 -10.10 10.47
CA GLN A 114 6.82 -9.58 10.64
C GLN A 114 7.56 -9.46 9.30
N ARG A 115 8.68 -8.74 9.33
CA ARG A 115 9.58 -8.55 8.19
C ARG A 115 10.97 -9.02 8.56
N GLU A 116 11.31 -10.24 8.17
CA GLU A 116 12.58 -10.90 8.50
C GLU A 116 13.49 -10.92 7.26
N TYR A 117 14.79 -10.72 7.46
CA TYR A 117 15.74 -10.77 6.35
C TYR A 117 15.84 -12.20 5.81
N ASP A 118 15.59 -12.37 4.52
CA ASP A 118 15.75 -13.63 3.82
C ASP A 118 17.04 -13.57 2.98
N ALA A 119 18.00 -14.46 3.29
CA ALA A 119 19.27 -14.54 2.58
C ALA A 119 19.13 -14.99 1.12
N ALA A 120 18.05 -15.71 0.77
CA ALA A 120 17.80 -16.18 -0.58
C ALA A 120 17.33 -15.06 -1.50
N THR A 121 16.57 -14.09 -0.98
CA THR A 121 16.06 -12.95 -1.77
C THR A 121 16.89 -11.68 -1.58
N GLY A 122 17.59 -11.56 -0.46
CA GLY A 122 18.30 -10.35 -0.07
C GLY A 122 17.38 -9.24 0.46
N PHE A 123 16.09 -9.53 0.68
CA PHE A 123 15.09 -8.58 1.14
C PHE A 123 14.50 -9.00 2.50
N LYS A 124 13.74 -8.08 3.11
CA LYS A 124 12.92 -8.41 4.27
C LYS A 124 11.59 -8.97 3.81
N GLU A 125 11.44 -10.29 3.91
CA GLU A 125 10.24 -11.00 3.47
C GLU A 125 9.20 -11.12 4.58
N LEU A 126 7.97 -11.45 4.19
CA LEU A 126 6.87 -11.66 5.12
C LEU A 126 7.10 -12.94 5.93
N ARG A 127 7.14 -12.79 7.25
CA ARG A 127 6.98 -13.89 8.20
C ARG A 127 5.61 -13.79 8.86
N ILE A 128 4.93 -14.92 8.99
CA ILE A 128 3.59 -15.01 9.57
C ILE A 128 3.66 -15.84 10.85
N ASP A 129 3.36 -15.21 11.98
CA ASP A 129 3.18 -15.89 13.26
C ASP A 129 1.70 -15.84 13.68
N THR A 130 1.32 -16.66 14.66
CA THR A 130 -0.02 -16.64 15.28
C THR A 130 0.05 -15.94 16.64
N ILE A 131 -1.04 -15.27 17.00
CA ILE A 131 -1.21 -14.66 18.32
C ILE A 131 -2.32 -15.44 19.02
N GLU A 132 -1.98 -16.02 20.17
CA GLU A 132 -2.94 -16.67 21.08
C GLU A 132 -3.82 -15.65 21.82
#